data_AF-A0A1Q8S4E4-F1
#
_entry.id   AF-A0A1Q8S4E4-F1
#
_cell.length_a   1.000
_cell.length_b   1.000
_cell.length_c   1.000
_cell.angle_alpha   90.00
_cell.angle_beta   90.00
_cell.angle_gamma   90.00
#
_symmetry.space_group_name_H-M   'P 1'
#
loop_
_entity.id
_entity.type
_entity.pdbx_description
1 polymer ?
#
loop_
_entity_poly.entity_id
_entity_poly.type
_entity_poly.pdbx_seq_one_letter_code
_entity_poly.pdbx_strand_id
1 'polypeptide(L)'
;MKRTAAAASLTSGAKSTKRPKPSVPEYHLTPSVRNEDGDIVWPAPEDKMEAARDFIRECASAGKRTLIVPDKDADGLTSGAILERTLILLGLDQSLISAYLPPKGQNIHDESSRAEMASKNPAYIFVLDQGSRSSPPLIDAPHRGIVIDHHHALSHDHPKHALHVTACDSPPVATSSLLTYLICRPLHDQVEEYCSWLCAMGTHGDLGNTLKWEPPFPDMKQTFKTHTKKAINDAVSLVNAPRRTASYNVSSAHDALRAATSPKDLLSNRALLAARAEVNAEVERCTHTAPKFSSDGRVAVFRIRSAAQVHPVIATRWAGHLSSSKLEVVLVANEGYLPDVVNFSCRVPRCARTREPPVNIIEVLRDVAARAEDPTLRERLGSSFARGHKEASGGIVPKAEFEELMAVLEVGKKVERESPKKMPKAVQGNTLLNYFGKD
;
A
#
# COMPACT_ATOMS: atom_id res chain seq x y z
N MET A 1 -35.39 10.25 54.51
CA MET A 1 -36.21 9.04 54.24
C MET A 1 -36.30 8.90 52.72
N LYS A 2 -35.44 8.16 51.99
CA LYS A 2 -35.31 6.70 51.87
C LYS A 2 -36.65 5.97 51.76
N ARG A 3 -37.05 5.64 50.51
CA ARG A 3 -37.52 4.29 50.13
C ARG A 3 -37.08 3.98 48.69
N THR A 4 -36.19 3.00 48.62
CA THR A 4 -35.75 2.20 47.49
C THR A 4 -36.86 1.25 47.05
N ALA A 5 -36.98 1.01 45.74
CA ALA A 5 -37.56 -0.22 45.21
C ALA A 5 -36.62 -0.75 44.13
N ALA A 6 -36.00 -1.88 44.43
CA ALA A 6 -35.18 -2.68 43.53
C ALA A 6 -36.10 -3.47 42.60
N ALA A 7 -35.77 -3.48 41.30
CA ALA A 7 -36.29 -4.48 40.38
C ALA A 7 -35.09 -5.25 39.81
N ALA A 8 -35.12 -6.55 40.07
CA ALA A 8 -34.04 -7.50 39.86
C ALA A 8 -33.65 -7.64 38.39
N SER A 9 -32.35 -7.60 38.14
CA SER A 9 -31.71 -8.04 36.91
C SER A 9 -31.83 -9.57 36.80
N LEU A 10 -32.78 -10.06 36.01
CA LEU A 10 -32.79 -11.45 35.55
C LEU A 10 -31.77 -11.60 34.42
N THR A 11 -30.64 -12.17 34.80
CA THR A 11 -29.57 -12.67 33.94
C THR A 11 -30.03 -13.89 33.14
N SER A 12 -30.15 -13.76 31.83
CA SER A 12 -30.05 -14.90 30.90
C SER A 12 -29.63 -14.45 29.49
N GLY A 13 -28.59 -13.62 29.41
CA GLY A 13 -27.90 -13.35 28.15
C GLY A 13 -26.77 -14.35 27.97
N ALA A 14 -26.96 -15.36 27.13
CA ALA A 14 -25.89 -16.22 26.66
C ALA A 14 -24.73 -15.33 26.16
N LYS A 15 -23.58 -15.39 26.84
CA LYS A 15 -22.36 -14.72 26.38
C LYS A 15 -22.05 -15.30 24.99
N SER A 16 -22.33 -14.52 23.95
CA SER A 16 -21.78 -14.73 22.62
C SER A 16 -20.28 -14.91 22.80
N THR A 17 -19.80 -16.15 22.72
CA THR A 17 -18.38 -16.48 22.67
C THR A 17 -17.82 -15.74 21.48
N LYS A 18 -17.09 -14.63 21.72
CA LYS A 18 -16.36 -13.93 20.67
C LYS A 18 -15.46 -14.99 20.06
N ARG A 19 -15.76 -15.40 18.81
CA ARG A 19 -14.90 -16.34 18.07
C ARG A 19 -13.46 -15.84 18.18
N PRO A 20 -12.50 -16.70 18.53
CA PRO A 20 -11.10 -16.31 18.60
C PRO A 20 -10.72 -15.59 17.31
N LYS A 21 -10.08 -14.43 17.43
CA LYS A 21 -9.55 -13.75 16.25
C LYS A 21 -8.49 -14.68 15.66
N PRO A 22 -8.54 -15.04 14.38
CA PRO A 22 -7.45 -15.76 13.73
C PRO A 22 -6.14 -14.98 13.95
N SER A 23 -5.10 -15.65 14.45
CA SER A 23 -3.76 -15.06 14.60
C SER A 23 -3.13 -14.97 13.21
N VAL A 24 -2.89 -13.76 12.74
CA VAL A 24 -2.10 -13.52 11.53
C VAL A 24 -0.62 -13.65 11.92
N PRO A 25 0.20 -14.45 11.20
CA PRO A 25 1.64 -14.52 11.45
C PRO A 25 2.28 -13.13 11.45
N GLU A 26 3.27 -12.93 12.30
CA GLU A 26 3.95 -11.65 12.41
C GLU A 26 4.88 -11.46 11.23
N TYR A 27 4.80 -10.30 10.57
CA TYR A 27 5.47 -10.08 9.28
C TYR A 27 6.99 -10.31 9.32
N HIS A 28 7.65 -9.96 10.43
CA HIS A 28 9.09 -10.16 10.61
C HIS A 28 9.52 -11.63 10.69
N LEU A 29 8.58 -12.55 10.95
CA LEU A 29 8.81 -14.00 10.98
C LEU A 29 8.67 -14.63 9.60
N THR A 30 8.41 -13.86 8.54
CA THR A 30 8.39 -14.39 7.17
C THR A 30 9.76 -15.01 6.88
N PRO A 31 9.84 -16.28 6.45
CA PRO A 31 11.12 -16.94 6.25
C PRO A 31 12.00 -16.21 5.24
N SER A 32 13.25 -15.94 5.61
CA SER A 32 14.21 -15.32 4.71
C SER A 32 14.79 -16.31 3.71
N VAL A 33 15.05 -15.79 2.51
CA VAL A 33 15.82 -16.48 1.49
C VAL A 33 17.30 -16.54 1.88
N ARG A 34 17.97 -17.59 1.40
CA ARG A 34 19.40 -17.81 1.60
C ARG A 34 20.10 -17.91 0.25
N ASN A 35 21.35 -17.47 0.18
CA ASN A 35 22.20 -17.65 -0.99
C ASN A 35 22.76 -19.10 -1.04
N GLU A 36 23.60 -19.39 -2.04
CA GLU A 36 24.22 -20.70 -2.22
C GLU A 36 25.10 -21.12 -1.02
N ASP A 37 25.72 -20.15 -0.34
CA ASP A 37 26.55 -20.35 0.85
C ASP A 37 25.72 -20.54 2.14
N GLY A 38 24.40 -20.39 2.06
CA GLY A 38 23.48 -20.51 3.19
C GLY A 38 23.30 -19.23 4.01
N ASP A 39 23.89 -18.11 3.62
CA ASP A 39 23.73 -16.80 4.27
C ASP A 39 22.39 -16.17 3.93
N ILE A 40 21.83 -15.42 4.87
CA ILE A 40 20.56 -14.70 4.69
C ILE A 40 20.74 -13.54 3.70
N VAL A 41 19.89 -13.48 2.68
CA VAL A 41 19.88 -12.38 1.70
C VAL A 41 18.84 -11.34 2.12
N TRP A 42 19.26 -10.34 2.90
CA TRP A 42 18.37 -9.29 3.41
C TRP A 42 19.15 -7.98 3.69
N PRO A 43 18.60 -6.79 3.40
CA PRO A 43 17.29 -6.53 2.80
C PRO A 43 17.26 -6.72 1.27
N ALA A 44 18.43 -6.89 0.66
CA ALA A 44 18.65 -7.19 -0.75
C ALA A 44 20.02 -7.89 -0.85
N PRO A 45 20.43 -8.44 -2.03
CA PRO A 45 21.77 -8.98 -2.22
C PRO A 45 22.87 -7.97 -1.84
N GLU A 46 23.88 -8.42 -1.08
CA GLU A 46 24.91 -7.52 -0.52
C GLU A 46 25.73 -6.80 -1.61
N ASP A 47 25.99 -7.47 -2.74
CA ASP A 47 26.65 -6.86 -3.90
C ASP A 47 25.83 -5.69 -4.46
N LYS A 48 24.51 -5.78 -4.46
CA LYS A 48 23.61 -4.69 -4.86
C LYS A 48 23.57 -3.58 -3.82
N MET A 49 23.61 -3.92 -2.53
CA MET A 49 23.67 -2.95 -1.44
C MET A 49 24.97 -2.13 -1.51
N GLU A 50 26.12 -2.77 -1.70
CA GLU A 50 27.40 -2.09 -1.89
C GLU A 50 27.44 -1.28 -3.19
N ALA A 51 26.96 -1.82 -4.31
CA ALA A 51 26.86 -1.06 -5.55
C ALA A 51 26.01 0.22 -5.42
N ALA A 52 24.95 0.19 -4.61
CA ALA A 52 24.14 1.35 -4.31
C ALA A 52 24.89 2.38 -3.46
N ARG A 53 25.62 1.93 -2.44
CA ARG A 53 26.47 2.77 -1.59
C ARG A 53 27.53 3.49 -2.42
N ASP A 54 28.20 2.77 -3.31
CA ASP A 54 29.20 3.31 -4.21
C ASP A 54 28.60 4.29 -5.22
N PHE A 55 27.41 3.98 -5.76
CA PHE A 55 26.68 4.90 -6.63
C PHE A 55 26.37 6.23 -5.93
N ILE A 56 25.94 6.20 -4.67
CA ILE A 56 25.63 7.40 -3.88
C ILE A 56 26.90 8.22 -3.60
N ARG A 57 28.01 7.57 -3.20
CA ARG A 57 29.31 8.24 -2.97
C ARG A 57 29.84 8.88 -4.26
N GLU A 58 29.74 8.18 -5.39
CA GLU A 58 30.14 8.72 -6.68
C GLU A 58 29.27 9.93 -7.07
N CYS A 59 27.94 9.85 -6.87
CA CYS A 59 27.04 10.97 -7.13
C CYS A 59 27.40 12.22 -6.33
N ALA A 60 27.65 12.06 -5.02
CA ALA A 60 28.00 13.18 -4.15
C ALA A 60 29.35 13.79 -4.55
N SER A 61 30.38 12.96 -4.74
CA SER A 61 31.72 13.41 -5.13
C SER A 61 31.77 14.04 -6.53
N ALA A 62 30.91 13.62 -7.46
CA ALA A 62 30.85 14.18 -8.80
C ALA A 62 30.34 15.63 -8.81
N GLY A 63 29.55 16.04 -7.81
CA GLY A 63 29.04 17.42 -7.70
C GLY A 63 28.20 17.85 -8.89
N LYS A 64 27.37 16.95 -9.44
CA LYS A 64 26.54 17.20 -10.64
C LYS A 64 25.05 17.23 -10.32
N ARG A 65 24.26 17.79 -11.26
CA ARG A 65 22.80 17.81 -11.18
C ARG A 65 22.24 16.41 -10.96
N THR A 66 21.47 16.27 -9.91
CA THR A 66 20.90 15.01 -9.43
C THR A 66 19.39 15.14 -9.38
N LEU A 67 18.70 14.16 -9.95
CA LEU A 67 17.25 14.07 -9.96
C LEU A 67 16.78 12.93 -9.07
N ILE A 68 15.95 13.25 -8.08
CA ILE A 68 15.29 12.27 -7.23
C ILE A 68 13.84 12.10 -7.71
N VAL A 69 13.41 10.86 -7.92
CA VAL A 69 12.11 10.50 -8.50
C VAL A 69 11.38 9.54 -7.55
N PRO A 70 10.88 10.04 -6.41
CA PRO A 70 10.19 9.21 -5.44
C PRO A 70 8.77 8.87 -5.90
N ASP A 71 8.21 7.72 -5.48
CA ASP A 71 6.75 7.58 -5.54
C ASP A 71 6.07 8.58 -4.60
N LYS A 72 4.80 8.82 -4.88
CA LYS A 72 3.97 9.89 -4.32
C LYS A 72 3.39 9.62 -2.92
N ASP A 73 3.53 8.41 -2.36
CA ASP A 73 3.09 8.09 -0.99
C ASP A 73 4.21 8.23 0.04
N ALA A 74 3.90 7.85 1.28
CA ALA A 74 4.83 8.01 2.40
C ALA A 74 6.11 7.21 2.22
N ASP A 75 6.10 6.01 1.62
CA ASP A 75 7.31 5.20 1.47
C ASP A 75 8.24 5.81 0.42
N GLY A 76 7.74 6.11 -0.77
CA GLY A 76 8.49 6.83 -1.81
C GLY A 76 8.99 8.20 -1.37
N LEU A 77 8.11 9.06 -0.84
CA LEU A 77 8.49 10.42 -0.46
C LEU A 77 9.52 10.44 0.68
N THR A 78 9.43 9.51 1.64
CA THR A 78 10.44 9.41 2.70
C THR A 78 11.74 8.81 2.19
N SER A 79 11.71 7.85 1.26
CA SER A 79 12.91 7.38 0.56
C SER A 79 13.66 8.55 -0.09
N GLY A 80 12.93 9.42 -0.80
CA GLY A 80 13.49 10.63 -1.40
C GLY A 80 14.12 11.58 -0.39
N ALA A 81 13.44 11.82 0.74
CA ALA A 81 13.97 12.69 1.79
C ALA A 81 15.21 12.10 2.50
N ILE A 82 15.26 10.78 2.71
CA ILE A 82 16.42 10.07 3.27
C ILE A 82 17.62 10.23 2.35
N LEU A 83 17.42 9.99 1.05
CA LEU A 83 18.48 10.11 0.05
C LEU A 83 18.96 11.56 -0.09
N GLU A 84 18.06 12.54 -0.20
CA GLU A 84 18.44 13.95 -0.32
C GLU A 84 19.30 14.39 0.89
N ARG A 85 18.88 14.07 2.11
CA ARG A 85 19.64 14.39 3.33
C ARG A 85 21.02 13.73 3.30
N THR A 86 21.09 12.48 2.88
CA THR A 86 22.35 11.74 2.80
C THR A 86 23.30 12.36 1.78
N LEU A 87 22.81 12.73 0.60
CA LEU A 87 23.62 13.41 -0.42
C LEU A 87 24.17 14.75 0.09
N ILE A 88 23.35 15.53 0.80
CA ILE A 88 23.77 16.80 1.41
C ILE A 88 24.83 16.57 2.50
N LEU A 89 24.65 15.56 3.37
CA LEU A 89 25.64 15.19 4.38
C LEU A 89 26.98 14.77 3.77
N LEU A 90 26.94 14.12 2.60
CA LEU A 90 28.13 13.76 1.82
C LEU A 90 28.74 14.94 1.03
N GLY A 91 28.17 16.14 1.13
CA GLY A 91 28.72 17.36 0.55
C GLY A 91 28.17 17.76 -0.82
N LEU A 92 27.12 17.10 -1.33
CA LEU A 92 26.45 17.56 -2.55
C LEU A 92 25.68 18.85 -2.27
N ASP A 93 25.95 19.89 -3.07
CA ASP A 93 25.24 21.16 -2.98
C ASP A 93 23.73 20.97 -3.21
N GLN A 94 22.91 21.44 -2.27
CA GLN A 94 21.46 21.32 -2.32
C GLN A 94 20.83 21.92 -3.59
N SER A 95 21.46 22.94 -4.18
CA SER A 95 21.01 23.57 -5.44
C SER A 95 21.15 22.64 -6.66
N LEU A 96 21.96 21.58 -6.56
CA LEU A 96 22.12 20.57 -7.60
C LEU A 96 21.08 19.45 -7.50
N ILE A 97 20.32 19.38 -6.41
CA ILE A 97 19.33 18.33 -6.16
C ILE A 97 17.95 18.87 -6.53
N SER A 98 17.27 18.16 -7.43
CA SER A 98 15.89 18.44 -7.79
C SER A 98 15.04 17.17 -7.69
N ALA A 99 13.73 17.34 -7.54
CA ALA A 99 12.78 16.24 -7.58
C ALA A 99 11.93 16.25 -8.87
N TYR A 100 11.51 15.08 -9.31
CA TYR A 100 10.43 14.89 -10.28
C TYR A 100 9.30 14.09 -9.64
N LEU A 101 8.10 14.66 -9.64
CA LEU A 101 6.89 14.05 -9.09
C LEU A 101 5.90 13.87 -10.25
N PRO A 102 5.64 12.63 -10.71
CA PRO A 102 4.76 12.39 -11.85
C PRO A 102 3.38 13.04 -11.66
N PRO A 103 2.86 13.76 -12.68
CA PRO A 103 1.51 14.33 -12.64
C PRO A 103 0.42 13.29 -12.43
N LYS A 104 -0.80 13.77 -12.10
CA LYS A 104 -1.95 12.89 -11.88
C LYS A 104 -2.21 12.01 -13.11
N GLY A 105 -2.21 10.70 -12.91
CA GLY A 105 -2.46 9.72 -13.97
C GLY A 105 -1.25 9.39 -14.84
N GLN A 106 -0.10 10.03 -14.61
CA GLN A 106 1.16 9.67 -15.26
C GLN A 106 2.02 8.78 -14.36
N ASN A 107 2.99 8.11 -14.97
CA ASN A 107 4.02 7.32 -14.31
C ASN A 107 5.36 7.53 -15.01
N ILE A 108 6.46 7.18 -14.34
CA ILE A 108 7.82 7.44 -14.85
C ILE A 108 8.16 6.75 -16.17
N HIS A 109 7.38 5.74 -16.59
CA HIS A 109 7.60 5.03 -17.83
C HIS A 109 6.88 5.66 -19.02
N ASP A 110 6.05 6.69 -18.78
CA ASP A 110 5.39 7.44 -19.83
C ASP A 110 6.39 8.34 -20.57
N GLU A 111 6.19 8.53 -21.86
CA GLU A 111 7.08 9.34 -22.70
C GLU A 111 7.10 10.82 -22.26
N SER A 112 5.95 11.34 -21.80
CA SER A 112 5.87 12.69 -21.23
C SER A 112 6.74 12.84 -19.98
N SER A 113 6.69 11.85 -19.07
CA SER A 113 7.54 11.86 -17.89
C SER A 113 9.02 11.75 -18.24
N ARG A 114 9.37 10.94 -19.24
CA ARG A 114 10.74 10.87 -19.76
C ARG A 114 11.23 12.22 -20.27
N ALA A 115 10.43 12.90 -21.09
CA ALA A 115 10.76 14.22 -21.62
C ALA A 115 10.89 15.29 -20.53
N GLU A 116 9.99 15.29 -19.54
CA GLU A 116 10.03 16.21 -18.41
C GLU A 116 11.26 15.99 -17.52
N MET A 117 11.61 14.73 -17.24
CA MET A 117 12.85 14.39 -16.52
C MET A 117 14.09 14.82 -17.30
N ALA A 118 14.11 14.61 -18.62
CA ALA A 118 15.21 15.01 -19.49
C ALA A 118 15.42 16.53 -19.49
N SER A 119 14.33 17.32 -19.44
CA SER A 119 14.39 18.79 -19.40
C SER A 119 15.15 19.35 -18.18
N LYS A 120 15.26 18.58 -17.09
CA LYS A 120 16.04 18.95 -15.90
C LYS A 120 17.55 18.73 -16.09
N ASN A 121 17.96 18.11 -17.20
CA ASN A 121 19.34 17.79 -17.57
C ASN A 121 20.17 17.17 -16.41
N PRO A 122 19.69 16.06 -15.80
CA PRO A 122 20.39 15.41 -14.71
C PRO A 122 21.55 14.55 -15.20
N ALA A 123 22.63 14.49 -14.42
CA ALA A 123 23.71 13.53 -14.59
C ALA A 123 23.43 12.22 -13.82
N TYR A 124 22.71 12.32 -12.71
CA TYR A 124 22.32 11.20 -11.85
C TYR A 124 20.80 11.20 -11.66
N ILE A 125 20.17 10.03 -11.77
CA ILE A 125 18.73 9.84 -11.54
C ILE A 125 18.53 8.70 -10.54
N PHE A 126 17.86 9.01 -9.43
CA PHE A 126 17.44 8.04 -8.42
C PHE A 126 15.93 7.86 -8.49
N VAL A 127 15.47 6.69 -8.86
CA VAL A 127 14.06 6.30 -8.80
C VAL A 127 13.83 5.51 -7.53
N LEU A 128 12.85 5.93 -6.73
CA LEU A 128 12.62 5.38 -5.39
C LEU A 128 11.17 4.94 -5.25
N ASP A 129 10.97 3.71 -4.77
CA ASP A 129 9.64 3.12 -4.51
C ASP A 129 8.73 2.95 -5.73
N GLN A 130 9.37 2.88 -6.90
CA GLN A 130 8.73 2.61 -8.18
C GLN A 130 9.82 2.22 -9.17
N GLY A 131 9.40 1.90 -10.40
CA GLY A 131 10.32 1.71 -11.51
C GLY A 131 10.82 0.29 -11.70
N SER A 132 10.46 -0.67 -10.84
CA SER A 132 10.69 -2.09 -11.13
C SER A 132 9.75 -2.60 -12.24
N ARG A 133 10.04 -2.15 -13.46
CA ARG A 133 9.38 -2.51 -14.71
C ARG A 133 10.37 -2.35 -15.86
N SER A 134 10.43 -3.37 -16.72
CA SER A 134 11.21 -3.28 -17.96
C SER A 134 10.74 -2.10 -18.81
N SER A 135 11.67 -1.22 -19.16
CA SER A 135 11.42 -0.01 -19.95
C SER A 135 12.71 0.46 -20.64
N PRO A 136 12.62 1.40 -21.61
CA PRO A 136 13.78 2.12 -22.11
C PRO A 136 14.58 2.82 -21.00
N PRO A 137 15.74 3.41 -21.31
CA PRO A 137 16.46 4.26 -20.35
C PRO A 137 15.57 5.34 -19.74
N LEU A 138 15.89 5.80 -18.53
CA LEU A 138 15.08 6.78 -17.80
C LEU A 138 14.93 8.10 -18.55
N ILE A 139 15.95 8.48 -19.32
CA ILE A 139 15.96 9.57 -20.29
C ILE A 139 16.89 9.19 -21.47
N ASP A 140 16.74 9.84 -22.61
CA ASP A 140 17.56 9.55 -23.80
C ASP A 140 18.99 10.12 -23.69
N ALA A 141 19.16 11.21 -22.94
CA ALA A 141 20.47 11.81 -22.72
C ALA A 141 21.36 10.93 -21.82
N PRO A 142 22.69 10.96 -21.98
CA PRO A 142 23.59 10.22 -21.10
C PRO A 142 23.40 10.59 -19.63
N HIS A 143 23.15 9.58 -18.79
CA HIS A 143 22.97 9.71 -17.34
C HIS A 143 23.38 8.42 -16.64
N ARG A 144 23.59 8.51 -15.31
CA ARG A 144 23.65 7.34 -14.43
C ARG A 144 22.30 7.19 -13.74
N GLY A 145 21.70 5.99 -13.82
CA GLY A 145 20.40 5.69 -13.24
C GLY A 145 20.50 4.61 -12.17
N ILE A 146 19.71 4.75 -11.09
CA ILE A 146 19.48 3.70 -10.10
C ILE A 146 18.00 3.62 -9.74
N VAL A 147 17.49 2.41 -9.57
CA VAL A 147 16.16 2.10 -9.05
C VAL A 147 16.31 1.39 -7.70
N ILE A 148 15.72 1.96 -6.65
CA ILE A 148 15.62 1.36 -5.31
C ILE A 148 14.14 1.15 -5.01
N ASP A 149 13.71 -0.11 -4.93
CA ASP A 149 12.28 -0.45 -4.91
C ASP A 149 12.04 -1.77 -4.13
N HIS A 150 10.78 -2.14 -3.96
CA HIS A 150 10.36 -3.36 -3.27
C HIS A 150 9.12 -4.02 -3.88
N HIS A 151 8.54 -3.42 -4.92
CA HIS A 151 7.41 -3.98 -5.65
C HIS A 151 7.78 -5.28 -6.37
N HIS A 152 6.80 -6.18 -6.53
CA HIS A 152 7.01 -7.44 -7.24
C HIS A 152 7.54 -7.21 -8.67
N ALA A 153 8.71 -7.75 -8.96
CA ALA A 153 9.40 -7.61 -10.22
C ALA A 153 10.28 -8.83 -10.51
N LEU A 154 10.54 -9.10 -11.79
CA LEU A 154 11.58 -10.05 -12.19
C LEU A 154 12.96 -9.37 -12.22
N SER A 155 14.03 -10.16 -12.29
CA SER A 155 15.41 -9.67 -12.30
C SER A 155 15.75 -8.64 -13.40
N HIS A 156 14.98 -8.61 -14.50
CA HIS A 156 15.15 -7.71 -15.64
C HIS A 156 14.01 -6.67 -15.76
N ASP A 157 13.12 -6.61 -14.77
CA ASP A 157 12.05 -5.63 -14.70
C ASP A 157 12.58 -4.31 -14.14
N HIS A 158 13.41 -3.61 -14.91
CA HIS A 158 13.86 -2.26 -14.60
C HIS A 158 14.25 -1.49 -15.89
N PRO A 159 14.39 -0.15 -15.84
CA PRO A 159 14.84 0.66 -16.96
C PRO A 159 16.23 0.21 -17.44
N LYS A 160 16.42 0.19 -18.76
CA LYS A 160 17.72 -0.17 -19.36
C LYS A 160 18.83 0.73 -18.81
N HIS A 161 19.99 0.13 -18.56
CA HIS A 161 21.21 0.77 -18.03
C HIS A 161 21.12 1.32 -16.61
N ALA A 162 19.98 1.20 -15.92
CA ALA A 162 19.88 1.54 -14.51
C ALA A 162 20.43 0.40 -13.63
N LEU A 163 21.12 0.75 -12.55
CA LEU A 163 21.35 -0.17 -11.44
C LEU A 163 20.01 -0.46 -10.76
N HIS A 164 19.70 -1.73 -10.49
CA HIS A 164 18.47 -2.13 -9.81
C HIS A 164 18.80 -2.78 -8.47
N VAL A 165 18.21 -2.23 -7.40
CA VAL A 165 18.31 -2.70 -6.03
C VAL A 165 16.88 -2.92 -5.55
N THR A 166 16.50 -4.16 -5.30
CA THR A 166 15.14 -4.49 -4.89
C THR A 166 15.12 -5.41 -3.69
N ALA A 167 14.18 -5.16 -2.78
CA ALA A 167 13.90 -6.04 -1.65
C ALA A 167 12.82 -7.10 -1.97
N CYS A 168 12.23 -7.09 -3.16
CA CYS A 168 11.04 -7.90 -3.48
C CYS A 168 11.25 -9.41 -3.32
N ASP A 169 12.48 -9.88 -3.52
CA ASP A 169 12.88 -11.29 -3.41
C ASP A 169 13.55 -11.62 -2.07
N SER A 170 13.57 -10.68 -1.12
CA SER A 170 14.21 -10.79 0.19
C SER A 170 13.21 -10.73 1.36
N PRO A 171 12.35 -11.74 1.56
CA PRO A 171 11.43 -11.78 2.68
C PRO A 171 12.15 -11.77 4.06
N PRO A 172 11.54 -11.15 5.09
CA PRO A 172 10.41 -10.22 5.01
C PRO A 172 10.81 -8.97 4.21
N VAL A 173 9.98 -8.62 3.22
CA VAL A 173 10.31 -7.57 2.25
C VAL A 173 10.41 -6.24 2.98
N ALA A 174 11.59 -5.64 2.95
CA ALA A 174 11.83 -4.27 3.39
C ALA A 174 11.11 -3.29 2.46
N THR A 175 10.52 -2.24 3.01
CA THR A 175 9.95 -1.16 2.18
C THR A 175 11.08 -0.34 1.56
N SER A 176 10.78 0.44 0.53
CA SER A 176 11.77 1.26 -0.17
C SER A 176 12.43 2.28 0.75
N SER A 177 11.70 2.86 1.71
CA SER A 177 12.30 3.79 2.69
C SER A 177 13.24 3.09 3.66
N LEU A 178 12.91 1.86 4.08
CA LEU A 178 13.79 1.05 4.91
C LEU A 178 15.03 0.61 4.13
N LEU A 179 14.86 0.13 2.90
CA LEU A 179 15.97 -0.26 2.02
C LEU A 179 16.90 0.93 1.78
N THR A 180 16.35 2.08 1.40
CA THR A 180 17.10 3.34 1.21
C THR A 180 17.83 3.75 2.49
N TYR A 181 17.17 3.68 3.65
CA TYR A 181 17.80 3.97 4.94
C TYR A 181 18.97 3.03 5.25
N LEU A 182 18.84 1.72 5.02
CA LEU A 182 19.90 0.75 5.26
C LEU A 182 21.09 0.90 4.30
N ILE A 183 20.84 1.35 3.08
CA ILE A 183 21.88 1.74 2.12
C ILE A 183 22.61 3.00 2.62
N CYS A 184 21.86 4.03 3.04
CA CYS A 184 22.40 5.34 3.39
C CYS A 184 23.08 5.40 4.78
N ARG A 185 22.56 4.67 5.76
CA ARG A 185 23.01 4.71 7.16
C ARG A 185 24.53 4.56 7.34
N PRO A 186 25.23 3.60 6.72
CA PRO A 186 26.68 3.47 6.87
C PRO A 186 27.50 4.51 6.08
N LEU A 187 26.87 5.40 5.30
CA LEU A 187 27.59 6.38 4.49
C LEU A 187 28.01 7.62 5.29
N HIS A 188 27.29 7.95 6.36
CA HIS A 188 27.59 9.12 7.20
C HIS A 188 26.94 8.98 8.59
N ASP A 189 27.68 9.30 9.65
CA ASP A 189 27.29 9.08 11.05
C ASP A 189 25.96 9.76 11.44
N GLN A 190 25.66 10.91 10.83
CA GLN A 190 24.44 11.67 11.12
C GLN A 190 23.18 11.17 10.40
N VAL A 191 23.28 10.16 9.50
CA VAL A 191 22.10 9.66 8.79
C VAL A 191 21.07 9.07 9.76
N GLU A 192 21.52 8.33 10.77
CA GLU A 192 20.62 7.72 11.76
C GLU A 192 19.82 8.78 12.54
N GLU A 193 20.51 9.84 13.00
CA GLU A 193 19.90 10.95 13.73
C GLU A 193 18.82 11.66 12.88
N TYR A 194 19.15 11.99 11.63
CA TYR A 194 18.27 12.78 10.78
C TYR A 194 17.20 11.97 10.04
N CYS A 195 17.41 10.68 9.83
CA CYS A 195 16.60 9.90 8.90
C CYS A 195 15.84 8.72 9.54
N SER A 196 16.15 8.31 10.76
CA SER A 196 15.49 7.14 11.37
C SER A 196 13.97 7.31 11.49
N TRP A 197 13.48 8.53 11.76
CA TRP A 197 12.03 8.79 11.80
C TRP A 197 11.36 8.76 10.43
N LEU A 198 12.09 9.13 9.36
CA LEU A 198 11.62 9.01 7.97
C LEU A 198 11.51 7.54 7.59
N CYS A 199 12.52 6.74 7.91
CA CYS A 199 12.52 5.28 7.74
C CYS A 199 11.32 4.63 8.42
N ALA A 200 11.09 4.95 9.71
CA ALA A 200 9.93 4.45 10.44
C ALA A 200 8.60 4.88 9.81
N MET A 201 8.52 6.10 9.28
CA MET A 201 7.33 6.64 8.66
C MET A 201 7.00 5.95 7.33
N GLY A 202 7.95 5.81 6.41
CA GLY A 202 7.73 5.10 5.16
C GLY A 202 7.40 3.63 5.40
N THR A 203 8.15 2.96 6.28
CA THR A 203 7.88 1.56 6.67
C THR A 203 6.45 1.36 7.20
N HIS A 204 5.98 2.27 8.08
CA HIS A 204 4.60 2.21 8.58
C HIS A 204 3.56 2.62 7.53
N GLY A 205 3.94 3.38 6.51
CA GLY A 205 3.11 3.72 5.36
C GLY A 205 2.62 2.48 4.62
N ASP A 206 3.51 1.51 4.47
CA ASP A 206 3.29 0.32 3.66
C ASP A 206 2.90 -0.91 4.47
N LEU A 207 3.67 -1.24 5.50
CA LEU A 207 3.44 -2.42 6.34
C LEU A 207 2.44 -2.16 7.46
N GLY A 208 2.04 -0.90 7.65
CA GLY A 208 1.12 -0.48 8.68
C GLY A 208 1.74 -0.38 10.07
N ASN A 209 0.96 0.17 11.00
CA ASN A 209 1.44 0.49 12.34
C ASN A 209 1.51 -0.71 13.30
N THR A 210 1.09 -1.90 12.88
CA THR A 210 1.17 -3.12 13.70
C THR A 210 2.49 -3.88 13.49
N LEU A 211 3.35 -3.40 12.60
CA LEU A 211 4.69 -3.96 12.41
C LEU A 211 5.45 -3.99 13.74
N LYS A 212 6.14 -5.12 13.97
CA LYS A 212 7.11 -5.26 15.04
C LYS A 212 8.51 -5.04 14.47
N TRP A 213 9.25 -4.15 15.14
CA TRP A 213 10.64 -3.84 14.82
C TRP A 213 11.56 -4.84 15.53
N GLU A 214 11.45 -6.08 15.08
CA GLU A 214 12.24 -7.23 15.54
C GLU A 214 13.01 -7.80 14.34
N PRO A 215 14.14 -8.51 14.55
CA PRO A 215 14.97 -9.04 13.47
C PRO A 215 14.14 -9.76 12.40
N PRO A 216 14.46 -9.56 11.10
CA PRO A 216 15.64 -8.86 10.59
C PRO A 216 15.51 -7.32 10.54
N PHE A 217 14.35 -6.74 10.87
CA PHE A 217 14.21 -5.28 10.93
C PHE A 217 15.14 -4.65 11.97
N PRO A 218 15.63 -3.41 11.75
CA PRO A 218 16.52 -2.74 12.69
C PRO A 218 15.82 -2.41 14.01
N ASP A 219 16.58 -2.29 15.10
CA ASP A 219 16.06 -1.82 16.38
C ASP A 219 15.74 -0.31 16.31
N MET A 220 14.45 0.02 16.37
CA MET A 220 13.95 1.39 16.31
C MET A 220 13.57 1.96 17.69
N LYS A 221 13.96 1.31 18.80
CA LYS A 221 13.61 1.76 20.16
C LYS A 221 14.01 3.20 20.41
N GLN A 222 15.21 3.60 20.00
CA GLN A 222 15.69 4.97 20.22
C GLN A 222 14.87 5.99 19.41
N THR A 223 14.58 5.69 18.14
CA THR A 223 13.68 6.50 17.31
C THR A 223 12.32 6.69 17.98
N PHE A 224 11.73 5.62 18.54
CA PHE A 224 10.42 5.71 19.19
C PHE A 224 10.43 6.35 20.58
N LYS A 225 11.59 6.45 21.24
CA LYS A 225 11.77 7.29 22.44
C LYS A 225 11.74 8.77 22.07
N THR A 226 12.40 9.15 20.96
CA THR A 226 12.43 10.55 20.48
C THR A 226 11.11 10.97 19.82
N HIS A 227 10.56 10.10 18.99
CA HIS A 227 9.36 10.36 18.21
C HIS A 227 8.31 9.29 18.47
N THR A 228 7.21 9.68 19.12
CA THR A 228 6.17 8.69 19.46
C THR A 228 5.63 7.98 18.22
N LYS A 229 5.34 6.68 18.36
CA LYS A 229 4.71 5.88 17.30
C LYS A 229 3.42 6.52 16.77
N LYS A 230 2.64 7.19 17.64
CA LYS A 230 1.45 7.94 17.25
C LYS A 230 1.79 9.10 16.30
N ALA A 231 2.78 9.92 16.65
CA ALA A 231 3.18 11.05 15.81
C ALA A 231 3.64 10.62 14.42
N ILE A 232 4.44 9.54 14.34
CA ILE A 232 4.86 8.95 13.07
C ILE A 232 3.64 8.50 12.26
N ASN A 233 2.71 7.75 12.84
CA ASN A 233 1.53 7.25 12.13
C ASN A 233 0.58 8.37 11.68
N ASP A 234 0.42 9.42 12.49
CA ASP A 234 -0.38 10.58 12.09
C ASP A 234 0.29 11.34 10.94
N ALA A 235 1.62 11.45 10.93
CA ALA A 235 2.38 12.03 9.84
C ALA A 235 2.27 11.22 8.54
N VAL A 236 2.29 9.88 8.59
CA VAL A 236 1.99 9.00 7.44
C VAL A 236 0.66 9.38 6.79
N SER A 237 -0.39 9.57 7.61
CA SER A 237 -1.72 9.93 7.09
C SER A 237 -1.75 11.32 6.45
N LEU A 238 -0.93 12.26 6.94
CA LEU A 238 -0.87 13.63 6.45
C LEU A 238 -0.09 13.72 5.14
N VAL A 239 1.08 13.08 5.06
CA VAL A 239 1.92 13.05 3.85
C VAL A 239 1.21 12.34 2.69
N ASN A 240 0.40 11.32 2.98
CA ASN A 240 -0.40 10.64 1.96
C ASN A 240 -1.64 11.41 1.50
N ALA A 241 -2.09 12.42 2.23
CA ALA A 241 -3.36 13.08 1.91
C ALA A 241 -3.31 13.86 0.58
N PRO A 242 -2.25 14.63 0.26
CA PRO A 242 -2.23 15.41 -0.98
C PRO A 242 -2.27 14.59 -2.27
N ARG A 243 -1.65 13.39 -2.34
CA ARG A 243 -1.81 12.49 -3.51
C ARG A 243 -3.24 11.95 -3.66
N ARG A 244 -4.04 12.02 -2.58
CA ARG A 244 -5.41 11.49 -2.54
C ARG A 244 -6.48 12.54 -2.79
N THR A 245 -6.19 13.82 -2.72
CA THR A 245 -7.16 14.89 -3.04
C THR A 245 -7.59 14.84 -4.50
N ALA A 246 -8.69 15.53 -4.83
CA ALA A 246 -9.11 15.67 -6.23
C ALA A 246 -8.04 16.42 -7.07
N SER A 247 -7.39 17.41 -6.45
CA SER A 247 -6.36 18.26 -7.04
C SER A 247 -5.00 17.58 -7.22
N TYR A 248 -4.72 16.49 -6.51
CA TYR A 248 -3.47 15.73 -6.59
C TYR A 248 -2.22 16.61 -6.36
N ASN A 249 -2.05 17.13 -5.15
CA ASN A 249 -0.97 18.07 -4.82
C ASN A 249 0.22 17.40 -4.14
N VAL A 250 0.88 16.46 -4.82
CA VAL A 250 2.01 15.68 -4.25
C VAL A 250 3.17 16.59 -3.81
N SER A 251 3.43 17.68 -4.55
CA SER A 251 4.49 18.64 -4.20
C SER A 251 4.33 19.22 -2.81
N SER A 252 3.09 19.49 -2.35
CA SER A 252 2.88 19.98 -0.98
C SER A 252 3.35 18.99 0.11
N ALA A 253 3.28 17.68 -0.13
CA ALA A 253 3.81 16.66 0.79
C ALA A 253 5.33 16.57 0.73
N HIS A 254 5.89 16.61 -0.49
CA HIS A 254 7.32 16.63 -0.72
C HIS A 254 7.99 17.84 -0.05
N ASP A 255 7.46 19.04 -0.27
CA ASP A 255 8.03 20.28 0.28
C ASP A 255 7.93 20.32 1.81
N ALA A 256 6.83 19.80 2.36
CA ALA A 256 6.67 19.65 3.81
C ALA A 256 7.72 18.69 4.41
N LEU A 257 8.02 17.57 3.74
CA LEU A 257 9.04 16.63 4.19
C LEU A 257 10.46 17.20 4.11
N ARG A 258 10.74 17.95 3.03
CA ARG A 258 12.01 18.62 2.82
C ARG A 258 12.30 19.65 3.92
N ALA A 259 11.26 20.37 4.35
CA ALA A 259 11.36 21.39 5.41
C ALA A 259 11.32 20.81 6.84
N ALA A 260 10.71 19.64 7.05
CA ALA A 260 10.51 19.06 8.37
C ALA A 260 11.81 18.48 8.96
N THR A 261 12.09 18.76 10.23
CA THR A 261 13.17 18.08 10.97
C THR A 261 12.64 16.94 11.83
N SER A 262 11.34 16.91 12.08
CA SER A 262 10.66 15.88 12.86
C SER A 262 9.23 15.63 12.37
N PRO A 263 8.57 14.52 12.78
CA PRO A 263 7.16 14.29 12.50
C PRO A 263 6.26 15.44 13.00
N LYS A 264 6.64 16.14 14.07
CA LYS A 264 5.84 17.22 14.67
C LYS A 264 5.59 18.37 13.69
N ASP A 265 6.56 18.68 12.84
CA ASP A 265 6.46 19.75 11.84
C ASP A 265 5.40 19.41 10.77
N LEU A 266 5.26 18.12 10.45
CA LEU A 266 4.23 17.63 9.53
C LEU A 266 2.84 17.71 10.17
N LEU A 267 2.73 17.44 11.48
CA LEU A 267 1.45 17.47 12.21
C LEU A 267 0.83 18.88 12.30
N SER A 268 1.66 19.93 12.24
CA SER A 268 1.21 21.33 12.26
C SER A 268 1.11 21.95 10.87
N ASN A 269 1.47 21.22 9.81
CA ASN A 269 1.46 21.74 8.44
C ASN A 269 0.01 21.94 7.95
N ARG A 270 -0.36 23.20 7.69
CA ARG A 270 -1.72 23.59 7.30
C ARG A 270 -2.17 22.98 5.98
N ALA A 271 -1.28 22.85 4.99
CA ALA A 271 -1.62 22.29 3.70
C ALA A 271 -1.93 20.79 3.81
N LEU A 272 -1.13 20.04 4.59
CA LEU A 272 -1.38 18.62 4.82
C LEU A 272 -2.67 18.38 5.62
N LEU A 273 -2.95 19.22 6.63
CA LEU A 273 -4.19 19.14 7.41
C LEU A 273 -5.42 19.40 6.54
N ALA A 274 -5.36 20.41 5.67
CA ALA A 274 -6.45 20.72 4.73
C ALA A 274 -6.68 19.56 3.74
N ALA A 275 -5.62 19.02 3.14
CA ALA A 275 -5.70 17.86 2.26
C ALA A 275 -6.31 16.64 2.97
N ARG A 276 -5.92 16.38 4.23
CA ARG A 276 -6.48 15.27 5.03
C ARG A 276 -7.96 15.48 5.33
N ALA A 277 -8.39 16.72 5.61
CA ALA A 277 -9.80 17.02 5.82
C ALA A 277 -10.63 16.76 4.57
N GLU A 278 -10.17 17.19 3.39
CA GLU A 278 -10.82 16.92 2.09
C GLU A 278 -10.95 15.41 1.85
N VAL A 279 -9.84 14.66 1.99
CA VAL A 279 -9.82 13.22 1.78
C VAL A 279 -10.76 12.50 2.74
N ASN A 280 -10.80 12.90 4.00
CA ASN A 280 -11.70 12.29 4.99
C ASN A 280 -13.17 12.51 4.63
N ALA A 281 -13.54 13.73 4.23
CA ALA A 281 -14.91 14.04 3.81
C ALA A 281 -15.32 13.19 2.61
N GLU A 282 -14.41 13.01 1.64
CA GLU A 282 -14.68 12.25 0.43
C GLU A 282 -14.71 10.73 0.65
N VAL A 283 -13.85 10.21 1.54
CA VAL A 283 -13.92 8.82 2.01
C VAL A 283 -15.26 8.56 2.69
N GLU A 284 -15.70 9.45 3.58
CA GLU A 284 -16.97 9.29 4.28
C GLU A 284 -18.16 9.36 3.32
N ARG A 285 -18.14 10.26 2.33
CA ARG A 285 -19.16 10.30 1.28
C ARG A 285 -19.25 8.98 0.51
N CYS A 286 -18.11 8.41 0.14
CA CYS A 286 -18.06 7.22 -0.73
C CYS A 286 -18.21 5.89 0.01
N THR A 287 -17.88 5.83 1.31
CA THR A 287 -17.83 4.56 2.07
C THR A 287 -19.18 3.87 2.22
N HIS A 288 -20.29 4.60 2.07
CA HIS A 288 -21.66 4.10 2.19
C HIS A 288 -22.17 3.35 0.94
N THR A 289 -21.33 3.25 -0.09
CA THR A 289 -21.63 2.46 -1.29
C THR A 289 -21.82 0.98 -0.91
N ALA A 290 -22.94 0.39 -1.31
CA ALA A 290 -23.20 -1.02 -1.06
C ALA A 290 -22.35 -1.92 -2.00
N PRO A 291 -21.76 -3.03 -1.50
CA PRO A 291 -21.04 -3.96 -2.36
C PRO A 291 -22.00 -4.82 -3.19
N LYS A 292 -21.53 -5.22 -4.37
CA LYS A 292 -22.02 -6.40 -5.09
C LYS A 292 -21.01 -7.52 -4.96
N PHE A 293 -21.43 -8.77 -5.10
CA PHE A 293 -20.55 -9.93 -4.99
C PHE A 293 -20.46 -10.66 -6.33
N SER A 294 -19.31 -11.28 -6.62
CA SER A 294 -19.18 -12.28 -7.68
C SER A 294 -20.14 -13.45 -7.44
N SER A 295 -20.51 -14.18 -8.49
CA SER A 295 -21.47 -15.30 -8.37
C SER A 295 -20.99 -16.40 -7.40
N ASP A 296 -19.69 -16.66 -7.35
CA ASP A 296 -19.06 -17.57 -6.38
C ASP A 296 -18.91 -17.00 -4.95
N GLY A 297 -19.12 -15.69 -4.78
CA GLY A 297 -18.98 -14.97 -3.51
C GLY A 297 -17.54 -14.73 -3.04
N ARG A 298 -16.53 -14.99 -3.89
CA ARG A 298 -15.10 -14.78 -3.58
C ARG A 298 -14.68 -13.32 -3.64
N VAL A 299 -15.34 -12.50 -4.46
CA VAL A 299 -14.99 -11.09 -4.67
C VAL A 299 -16.16 -10.19 -4.29
N ALA A 300 -15.91 -9.25 -3.38
CA ALA A 300 -16.83 -8.13 -3.11
C ALA A 300 -16.37 -6.90 -3.90
N VAL A 301 -17.27 -6.33 -4.70
CA VAL A 301 -17.00 -5.19 -5.58
C VAL A 301 -17.81 -3.98 -5.14
N PHE A 302 -17.13 -2.89 -4.87
CA PHE A 302 -17.70 -1.57 -4.63
C PHE A 302 -17.42 -0.68 -5.85
N ARG A 303 -18.44 0.03 -6.34
CA ARG A 303 -18.29 0.98 -7.45
C ARG A 303 -18.57 2.39 -6.96
N ILE A 304 -17.56 3.24 -6.98
CA ILE A 304 -17.64 4.63 -6.54
C ILE A 304 -17.30 5.58 -7.69
N ARG A 305 -17.69 6.84 -7.54
CA ARG A 305 -17.33 7.91 -8.45
C ARG A 305 -16.80 9.10 -7.66
N SER A 306 -15.50 9.36 -7.80
CA SER A 306 -14.80 10.42 -7.08
C SER A 306 -13.57 10.89 -7.87
N ALA A 307 -13.34 12.19 -7.94
CA ALA A 307 -12.10 12.74 -8.51
C ALA A 307 -10.87 12.49 -7.60
N ALA A 308 -11.09 12.08 -6.35
CA ALA A 308 -10.07 11.81 -5.34
C ALA A 308 -9.63 10.33 -5.35
N GLN A 309 -8.41 10.05 -4.89
CA GLN A 309 -7.87 8.69 -4.82
C GLN A 309 -8.30 7.96 -3.53
N VAL A 310 -9.61 7.89 -3.29
CA VAL A 310 -10.16 7.36 -2.02
C VAL A 310 -10.44 5.86 -2.04
N HIS A 311 -10.50 5.23 -3.21
CA HIS A 311 -10.79 3.80 -3.36
C HIS A 311 -9.83 2.87 -2.59
N PRO A 312 -8.51 3.12 -2.47
CA PRO A 312 -7.64 2.23 -1.69
C PRO A 312 -7.92 2.30 -0.18
N VAL A 313 -8.34 3.47 0.32
CA VAL A 313 -8.70 3.69 1.73
C VAL A 313 -10.01 2.96 2.05
N ILE A 314 -10.99 3.09 1.15
CA ILE A 314 -12.29 2.42 1.26
C ILE A 314 -12.10 0.90 1.19
N ALA A 315 -11.25 0.40 0.29
CA ALA A 315 -10.94 -1.03 0.19
C ALA A 315 -10.34 -1.56 1.50
N THR A 316 -9.43 -0.80 2.11
CA THR A 316 -8.81 -1.16 3.39
C THR A 316 -9.84 -1.18 4.54
N ARG A 317 -10.73 -0.17 4.62
CA ARG A 317 -11.81 -0.11 5.62
C ARG A 317 -12.73 -1.31 5.51
N TRP A 318 -13.17 -1.63 4.29
CA TRP A 318 -14.07 -2.75 4.04
C TRP A 318 -13.40 -4.11 4.20
N ALA A 319 -12.14 -4.28 3.83
CA ALA A 319 -11.36 -5.49 4.10
C ALA A 319 -11.24 -5.78 5.61
N GLY A 320 -11.25 -4.76 6.46
CA GLY A 320 -11.29 -4.90 7.92
C GLY A 320 -12.66 -5.26 8.50
N HIS A 321 -13.75 -5.01 7.76
CA HIS A 321 -15.13 -5.12 8.23
C HIS A 321 -15.91 -6.29 7.62
N LEU A 322 -15.84 -6.46 6.29
CA LEU A 322 -16.50 -7.54 5.57
C LEU A 322 -15.95 -8.90 6.00
N SER A 323 -16.85 -9.85 6.20
CA SER A 323 -16.51 -11.21 6.60
C SER A 323 -17.47 -12.20 5.94
N SER A 324 -16.90 -13.21 5.32
CA SER A 324 -17.60 -14.37 4.75
C SER A 324 -16.59 -15.50 4.61
N SER A 325 -17.04 -16.75 4.73
CA SER A 325 -16.17 -17.92 4.55
C SER A 325 -15.64 -18.07 3.13
N LYS A 326 -16.32 -17.46 2.14
CA LYS A 326 -15.93 -17.50 0.73
C LYS A 326 -15.10 -16.30 0.29
N LEU A 327 -15.24 -15.16 0.96
CA LEU A 327 -14.63 -13.90 0.53
C LEU A 327 -13.10 -13.96 0.58
N GLU A 328 -12.46 -13.58 -0.52
CA GLU A 328 -11.01 -13.57 -0.74
C GLU A 328 -10.51 -12.19 -1.14
N VAL A 329 -11.32 -11.41 -1.85
CA VAL A 329 -10.92 -10.10 -2.38
C VAL A 329 -12.01 -9.07 -2.13
N VAL A 330 -11.63 -7.93 -1.55
CA VAL A 330 -12.43 -6.70 -1.55
C VAL A 330 -11.85 -5.77 -2.62
N LEU A 331 -12.62 -5.52 -3.68
CA LEU A 331 -12.30 -4.64 -4.80
C LEU A 331 -13.13 -3.36 -4.71
N VAL A 332 -12.48 -2.21 -4.79
CA VAL A 332 -13.15 -0.91 -4.89
C VAL A 332 -12.71 -0.23 -6.17
N ALA A 333 -13.66 -0.03 -7.10
CA ALA A 333 -13.47 0.61 -8.39
C ALA A 333 -13.93 2.07 -8.33
N ASN A 334 -13.03 3.00 -8.65
CA ASN A 334 -13.32 4.41 -8.82
C ASN A 334 -13.34 4.78 -10.31
N GLU A 335 -14.54 5.10 -10.79
CA GLU A 335 -14.82 5.46 -12.18
C GLU A 335 -14.69 6.96 -12.46
N GLY A 336 -14.42 7.76 -11.42
CA GLY A 336 -14.35 9.22 -11.50
C GLY A 336 -12.95 9.80 -11.31
N TYR A 337 -11.93 8.96 -11.07
CA TYR A 337 -10.59 9.46 -10.71
C TYR A 337 -9.84 10.04 -11.91
N LEU A 338 -9.91 9.34 -13.04
CA LEU A 338 -9.35 9.72 -14.34
C LEU A 338 -10.43 9.54 -15.42
N PRO A 339 -10.41 10.32 -16.50
CA PRO A 339 -11.29 10.11 -17.64
C PRO A 339 -11.01 8.75 -18.30
N ASP A 340 -12.05 8.14 -18.86
CA ASP A 340 -12.01 6.95 -19.73
C ASP A 340 -11.40 5.65 -19.19
N VAL A 341 -10.88 5.68 -17.97
CA VAL A 341 -10.35 4.51 -17.25
C VAL A 341 -11.07 4.31 -15.92
N VAL A 342 -10.92 3.11 -15.35
CA VAL A 342 -11.32 2.75 -14.00
C VAL A 342 -10.07 2.50 -13.17
N ASN A 343 -9.96 3.22 -12.06
CA ASN A 343 -8.91 3.01 -11.08
C ASN A 343 -9.47 2.16 -9.95
N PHE A 344 -8.94 0.96 -9.75
CA PHE A 344 -9.42 0.08 -8.70
C PHE A 344 -8.30 -0.39 -7.78
N SER A 345 -8.69 -0.69 -6.54
CA SER A 345 -7.79 -1.26 -5.53
C SER A 345 -8.45 -2.46 -4.88
N CYS A 346 -7.63 -3.47 -4.66
CA CYS A 346 -7.98 -4.74 -4.05
C CYS A 346 -7.25 -4.92 -2.72
N ARG A 347 -7.92 -5.59 -1.78
CA ARG A 347 -7.37 -5.97 -0.48
C ARG A 347 -7.83 -7.38 -0.09
N VAL A 348 -6.93 -8.17 0.49
CA VAL A 348 -7.30 -9.42 1.14
C VAL A 348 -8.05 -9.07 2.44
N PRO A 349 -9.31 -9.50 2.61
CA PRO A 349 -10.10 -9.21 3.79
C PRO A 349 -9.51 -9.94 5.01
N ARG A 350 -9.73 -9.38 6.20
CA ARG A 350 -9.19 -9.93 7.46
C ARG A 350 -9.57 -11.40 7.65
N CYS A 351 -10.76 -11.82 7.20
CA CYS A 351 -11.24 -13.20 7.30
C CYS A 351 -10.48 -14.19 6.41
N ALA A 352 -9.69 -13.73 5.44
CA ALA A 352 -8.97 -14.58 4.48
C ALA A 352 -7.44 -14.59 4.66
N ARG A 353 -6.89 -13.79 5.59
CA ARG A 353 -5.44 -13.66 5.79
C ARG A 353 -4.74 -14.92 6.28
N THR A 354 -5.47 -15.86 6.86
CA THR A 354 -4.95 -17.12 7.41
C THR A 354 -5.35 -18.32 6.54
N ARG A 355 -5.69 -18.09 5.27
CA ARG A 355 -6.01 -19.19 4.34
C ARG A 355 -4.72 -19.87 3.90
N GLU A 356 -4.84 -21.17 3.66
CA GLU A 356 -3.78 -22.00 3.10
C GLU A 356 -4.30 -22.65 1.81
N PRO A 357 -3.67 -22.40 0.64
CA PRO A 357 -2.58 -21.44 0.43
C PRO A 357 -3.00 -19.98 0.68
N PRO A 358 -2.06 -19.05 0.96
CA PRO A 358 -2.36 -17.63 1.10
C PRO A 358 -3.02 -17.05 -0.15
N VAL A 359 -3.96 -16.12 0.03
CA VAL A 359 -4.63 -15.46 -1.10
C VAL A 359 -3.65 -14.55 -1.83
N ASN A 360 -3.43 -14.79 -3.12
CA ASN A 360 -2.68 -13.92 -4.00
C ASN A 360 -3.63 -13.18 -4.95
N ILE A 361 -3.88 -11.88 -4.69
CA ILE A 361 -4.79 -11.07 -5.51
C ILE A 361 -4.34 -11.01 -6.98
N ILE A 362 -3.03 -10.96 -7.23
CA ILE A 362 -2.49 -10.85 -8.58
C ILE A 362 -2.90 -12.09 -9.39
N GLU A 363 -2.73 -13.28 -8.81
CA GLU A 363 -3.17 -14.53 -9.42
C GLU A 363 -4.69 -14.57 -9.57
N VAL A 364 -5.45 -14.23 -8.53
CA VAL A 364 -6.92 -14.21 -8.61
C VAL A 364 -7.42 -13.31 -9.75
N LEU A 365 -6.86 -12.10 -9.91
CA LEU A 365 -7.28 -11.18 -10.98
C LEU A 365 -6.87 -11.69 -12.36
N ARG A 366 -5.68 -12.29 -12.50
CA ARG A 366 -5.21 -12.88 -13.76
C ARG A 366 -6.05 -14.09 -14.15
N ASP A 367 -6.36 -14.96 -13.20
CA ASP A 367 -7.22 -16.12 -13.41
C ASP A 367 -8.63 -15.71 -13.83
N VAL A 368 -9.17 -14.63 -13.23
CA VAL A 368 -10.45 -14.07 -13.66
C VAL A 368 -10.38 -13.60 -15.11
N ALA A 369 -9.36 -12.81 -15.48
CA ALA A 369 -9.21 -12.34 -16.86
C ALA A 369 -9.03 -13.50 -17.86
N ALA A 370 -8.36 -14.58 -17.47
CA ALA A 370 -8.14 -15.77 -18.29
C ALA A 370 -9.42 -16.59 -18.56
N ARG A 371 -10.50 -16.36 -17.81
CA ARG A 371 -11.82 -16.99 -18.04
C ARG A 371 -12.70 -16.22 -19.03
N ALA A 372 -12.24 -15.08 -19.55
CA ALA A 372 -12.99 -14.32 -20.54
C ALA A 372 -13.20 -15.11 -21.83
N GLU A 373 -14.33 -14.88 -22.51
CA GLU A 373 -14.61 -15.45 -23.83
C GLU A 373 -13.59 -14.96 -24.87
N ASP A 374 -13.21 -13.68 -24.77
CA ASP A 374 -12.11 -13.11 -25.56
C ASP A 374 -10.77 -13.32 -24.82
N PRO A 375 -9.87 -14.18 -25.33
CA PRO A 375 -8.59 -14.45 -24.67
C PRO A 375 -7.66 -13.24 -24.64
N THR A 376 -7.95 -12.17 -25.40
CA THR A 376 -7.15 -10.95 -25.44
C THR A 376 -7.44 -9.98 -24.28
N LEU A 377 -8.48 -10.23 -23.46
CA LEU A 377 -8.87 -9.33 -22.38
C LEU A 377 -7.69 -8.98 -21.45
N ARG A 378 -6.86 -9.97 -21.10
CA ARG A 378 -5.70 -9.75 -20.23
C ARG A 378 -4.73 -8.72 -20.80
N GLU A 379 -4.50 -8.74 -22.10
CA GLU A 379 -3.61 -7.79 -22.79
C GLU A 379 -4.27 -6.41 -22.88
N ARG A 380 -5.56 -6.35 -23.25
CA ARG A 380 -6.33 -5.09 -23.36
C ARG A 380 -6.51 -4.36 -22.03
N LEU A 381 -6.59 -5.09 -20.91
CA LEU A 381 -6.56 -4.51 -19.56
C LEU A 381 -5.24 -3.76 -19.28
N GLY A 382 -4.21 -3.99 -20.09
CA GLY A 382 -2.98 -3.21 -20.10
C GLY A 382 -1.97 -3.59 -19.03
N SER A 383 -0.84 -2.89 -19.07
CA SER A 383 0.31 -3.16 -18.20
C SER A 383 0.07 -2.83 -16.73
N SER A 384 -0.90 -1.96 -16.44
CA SER A 384 -1.21 -1.49 -15.09
C SER A 384 -2.18 -2.41 -14.34
N PHE A 385 -2.71 -3.45 -14.99
CA PHE A 385 -3.62 -4.42 -14.37
C PHE A 385 -2.89 -5.41 -13.46
N ALA A 386 -3.43 -5.61 -12.25
CA ALA A 386 -2.95 -6.56 -11.25
C ALA A 386 -1.47 -6.37 -10.89
N ARG A 387 -1.08 -5.13 -10.58
CA ARG A 387 0.26 -4.76 -10.07
C ARG A 387 0.22 -4.40 -8.58
N GLY A 388 1.36 -4.49 -7.90
CA GLY A 388 1.50 -4.24 -6.46
C GLY A 388 1.93 -5.49 -5.70
N HIS A 389 1.37 -5.69 -4.51
CA HIS A 389 1.66 -6.83 -3.64
C HIS A 389 0.56 -7.90 -3.71
N LYS A 390 0.89 -9.12 -3.28
CA LYS A 390 -0.04 -10.26 -3.25
C LYS A 390 -1.29 -9.98 -2.40
N GLU A 391 -1.13 -9.22 -1.31
CA GLU A 391 -2.19 -8.88 -0.35
C GLU A 391 -2.91 -7.56 -0.68
N ALA A 392 -2.34 -6.77 -1.58
CA ALA A 392 -2.71 -5.39 -1.87
C ALA A 392 -2.32 -5.03 -3.32
N SER A 393 -3.23 -5.29 -4.26
CA SER A 393 -3.03 -5.01 -5.69
C SER A 393 -4.16 -4.12 -6.24
N GLY A 394 -4.16 -3.83 -7.54
CA GLY A 394 -5.14 -2.99 -8.20
C GLY A 394 -4.79 -2.77 -9.66
N GLY A 395 -5.36 -1.71 -10.24
CA GLY A 395 -4.99 -1.30 -11.58
C GLY A 395 -5.70 -0.05 -12.08
N ILE A 396 -5.20 0.44 -13.21
CA ILE A 396 -5.80 1.49 -14.03
C ILE A 396 -6.07 0.83 -15.37
N VAL A 397 -7.34 0.65 -15.71
CA VAL A 397 -7.73 -0.11 -16.91
C VAL A 397 -8.81 0.65 -17.68
N PRO A 398 -8.91 0.48 -19.00
CA PRO A 398 -10.00 1.08 -19.77
C PRO A 398 -11.38 0.64 -19.27
N LYS A 399 -12.39 1.52 -19.40
CA LYS A 399 -13.75 1.26 -18.89
C LYS A 399 -14.41 0.02 -19.51
N ALA A 400 -14.28 -0.18 -20.82
CA ALA A 400 -14.95 -1.28 -21.51
C ALA A 400 -14.40 -2.65 -21.03
N GLU A 401 -13.08 -2.77 -20.98
CA GLU A 401 -12.36 -3.93 -20.48
C GLU A 401 -12.66 -4.20 -18.99
N PHE A 402 -12.86 -3.15 -18.19
CA PHE A 402 -13.29 -3.32 -16.80
C PHE A 402 -14.69 -3.93 -16.71
N GLU A 403 -15.65 -3.47 -17.53
CA GLU A 403 -17.00 -4.06 -17.54
C GLU A 403 -16.98 -5.51 -18.02
N GLU A 404 -16.12 -5.84 -18.97
CA GLU A 404 -15.90 -7.22 -19.42
C GLU A 404 -15.38 -8.10 -18.26
N LEU A 405 -14.38 -7.62 -17.51
CA LEU A 405 -13.89 -8.30 -16.31
C LEU A 405 -15.01 -8.49 -15.25
N MET A 406 -15.87 -7.49 -15.06
CA MET A 406 -17.01 -7.58 -14.14
C MET A 406 -18.07 -8.58 -14.63
N ALA A 407 -18.25 -8.71 -15.94
CA ALA A 407 -19.14 -9.70 -16.55
C ALA A 407 -18.62 -11.13 -16.33
N VAL A 408 -17.30 -11.36 -16.47
CA VAL A 408 -16.67 -12.65 -16.15
C VAL A 408 -16.80 -13.03 -14.68
N LEU A 409 -16.75 -12.05 -13.77
CA LEU A 409 -17.03 -12.26 -12.34
C LEU A 409 -18.53 -12.43 -12.03
N GLU A 410 -19.40 -12.16 -12.99
CA GLU A 410 -20.86 -12.18 -12.84
C GLU A 410 -21.35 -11.33 -11.67
N VAL A 411 -20.73 -10.16 -11.48
CA VAL A 411 -20.95 -9.33 -10.29
C VAL A 411 -22.42 -8.93 -10.16
N GLY A 412 -23.05 -9.33 -9.06
CA GLY A 412 -24.44 -9.02 -8.75
C GLY A 412 -25.47 -9.90 -9.45
N LYS A 413 -25.07 -10.92 -10.23
CA LYS A 413 -26.01 -11.96 -10.66
C LYS A 413 -26.45 -12.77 -9.44
N LYS A 414 -27.77 -12.96 -9.29
CA LYS A 414 -28.30 -13.85 -8.25
C LYS A 414 -28.03 -15.28 -8.70
N VAL A 415 -27.28 -16.04 -7.91
CA VAL A 415 -27.20 -17.49 -8.10
C VAL A 415 -28.62 -18.04 -7.87
N GLU A 416 -29.19 -18.71 -8.87
CA GLU A 416 -30.39 -19.50 -8.66
C GLU A 416 -30.09 -20.56 -7.61
N ARG A 417 -30.56 -20.33 -6.39
CA ARG A 417 -30.54 -21.36 -5.35
C ARG A 417 -31.89 -22.03 -5.37
N GLU A 418 -31.92 -23.33 -5.61
CA GLU A 418 -33.03 -24.15 -5.16
C GLU A 418 -33.23 -23.84 -3.67
N SER A 419 -34.40 -23.30 -3.34
CA SER A 419 -34.73 -22.98 -1.96
C SER A 419 -34.62 -24.27 -1.15
N PRO A 420 -33.92 -24.29 0.00
CA PRO A 420 -33.91 -25.48 0.85
C PRO A 420 -35.37 -25.82 1.17
N LYS A 421 -35.81 -27.01 0.77
CA LYS A 421 -37.14 -27.54 1.12
C LYS A 421 -37.34 -27.31 2.62
N LYS A 422 -38.39 -26.57 2.98
CA LYS A 422 -38.77 -26.34 4.38
C LYS A 422 -38.78 -27.70 5.09
N MET A 423 -37.82 -27.94 5.98
CA MET A 423 -37.96 -29.02 6.94
C MET A 423 -39.23 -28.75 7.75
N PRO A 424 -40.08 -29.76 8.00
CA PRO A 424 -41.30 -29.56 8.77
C PRO A 424 -40.92 -29.01 10.15
N LYS A 425 -41.62 -27.94 10.56
CA LYS A 425 -41.44 -27.31 11.87
C LYS A 425 -41.58 -28.39 12.94
N ALA A 426 -40.53 -28.61 13.72
CA ALA A 426 -40.66 -29.32 14.98
C ALA A 426 -41.65 -28.53 15.86
N VAL A 427 -42.73 -29.18 16.27
CA VAL A 427 -43.74 -28.61 17.16
C VAL A 427 -43.05 -28.33 18.49
N GLN A 428 -42.86 -27.05 18.78
CA GLN A 428 -42.31 -26.59 20.05
C GLN A 428 -43.38 -26.80 21.11
N GLY A 429 -43.21 -27.83 21.95
CA GLY A 429 -44.10 -28.10 23.09
C GLY A 429 -44.11 -26.90 24.04
N ASN A 430 -45.29 -26.31 24.23
CA ASN A 430 -45.49 -25.10 25.03
C ASN A 430 -45.55 -25.49 26.52
N THR A 431 -44.43 -25.45 27.23
CA THR A 431 -44.35 -25.71 28.69
C THR A 431 -44.78 -24.51 29.54
N LEU A 432 -45.89 -23.86 29.19
CA LEU A 432 -46.48 -22.76 29.96
C LEU A 432 -47.72 -23.19 30.77
N LEU A 433 -48.22 -24.42 30.57
CA LEU A 433 -49.39 -24.94 31.30
C LEU A 433 -49.04 -25.77 32.56
N ASN A 434 -47.75 -25.99 32.86
CA ASN A 434 -47.33 -26.68 34.09
C ASN A 434 -47.21 -25.76 35.31
N TYR A 435 -47.53 -24.47 35.18
CA TYR A 435 -47.44 -23.50 36.29
C TYR A 435 -48.80 -23.14 36.91
N PHE A 436 -49.91 -23.62 36.34
CA PHE A 436 -51.24 -23.40 36.90
C PHE A 436 -52.14 -24.64 36.75
N GLY A 437 -52.10 -25.47 37.78
CA GLY A 437 -53.19 -26.36 38.14
C GLY A 437 -52.79 -27.25 39.31
N LYS A 438 -53.64 -27.55 40.28
CA LYS A 438 -54.99 -27.11 40.64
C LYS A 438 -55.21 -27.74 42.02
N ASP A 439 -55.74 -26.96 42.95
CA ASP A 439 -56.37 -27.33 44.23
C ASP A 439 -55.60 -28.21 45.23
#